data_AF-A0A969SMD7-F1
#
_entry.id   AF-A0A969SMD7-F1
#
_cell.length_a   1.000
_cell.length_b   1.000
_cell.length_c   1.000
_cell.angle_alpha   90.00
_cell.angle_beta   90.00
_cell.angle_gamma   90.00
#
_symmetry.space_group_name_H-M   'P 1'
#
loop_
_entity.id
_entity.type
_entity.pdbx_description
1 polymer ?
#
loop_
_entity_poly.entity_id
_entity_poly.type
_entity_poly.pdbx_seq_one_letter_code
_entity_poly.pdbx_strand_id
1 'polypeptide(L)'
;MTFALPSFPSTSQMLGKRTIRPLGAAALCGIAFFEDTLIAIDTVKGHLLQIDPHSDNIQIINPHQVQEFTDTTGIAVWEDTLWLTRGNNVYLCKLASLGLEHFVTLPYAADGIAVWESTVYVSCQKLGDILIFDRNTRKQITKFYAPGVGVENLAVDEETLWVSDTVEQTVYSIDRATGVVQFSVLTPFDSPTGIAIHKDSETGKKTLYVAYASDEPYVRDNPNADPNHELSYRDRTFIHPLNYYYNQDKRYALSNGYLIEMSYMEEIAPLEEVYLPEVEWRIALPSETARQKIKHIEPIGLPFTEEVVEGQRVAVFKFDALTPGERHIFGWKAVLEVRGMKYRITPSDVEDIPELSSEFQSRYLVDDDDLAMDTSVVRRAAREAIGTETNLLRKMYSIRNYVYDELSYGIKPHIDTPDIVLERGVG
;
A
#
# COMPACT_ATOMS: atom_id res chain seq x y z
N MET A 1 2.46 35.01 1.74
CA MET A 1 2.11 34.39 3.04
C MET A 1 2.64 32.98 3.03
N THR A 2 3.64 32.72 3.85
CA THR A 2 4.37 31.45 3.95
C THR A 2 3.51 30.44 4.70
N PHE A 3 2.97 29.45 3.98
CA PHE A 3 2.30 28.31 4.58
C PHE A 3 3.35 27.36 5.16
N ALA A 4 3.67 27.54 6.44
CA ALA A 4 4.38 26.52 7.20
C ALA A 4 3.40 25.35 7.41
N LEU A 5 3.66 24.22 6.74
CA LEU A 5 3.08 22.94 7.14
C LEU A 5 3.42 22.71 8.62
N PRO A 6 2.50 22.17 9.44
CA PRO A 6 2.84 21.78 10.81
C PRO A 6 4.05 20.85 10.76
N SER A 7 5.09 21.21 11.51
CA SER A 7 6.33 20.45 11.59
C SER A 7 6.02 19.03 12.05
N PHE A 8 6.23 18.07 11.15
CA PHE A 8 6.22 16.66 11.56
C PHE A 8 7.38 16.42 12.54
N PRO A 9 7.19 15.47 13.46
CA PRO A 9 8.23 14.94 14.33
C PRO A 9 9.60 14.91 13.67
N SER A 10 10.59 15.55 14.29
CA SER A 10 11.99 15.45 13.87
C SER A 10 12.43 13.98 13.85
N THR A 11 13.51 13.66 13.14
CA THR A 11 14.11 12.29 13.08
C THR A 11 14.31 11.68 14.48
N SER A 12 14.46 12.51 15.52
CA SER A 12 14.53 12.12 16.93
C SER A 12 13.22 11.60 17.53
N GLN A 13 12.05 12.01 17.01
CA GLN A 13 10.74 11.50 17.44
C GLN A 13 10.32 10.25 16.64
N MET A 14 10.97 9.96 15.50
CA MET A 14 10.83 8.68 14.80
C MET A 14 11.53 7.53 15.53
N LEU A 15 12.49 7.83 16.42
CA LEU A 15 13.18 6.82 17.24
C LEU A 15 12.27 6.07 18.24
N GLY A 16 11.04 6.54 18.48
CA GLY A 16 10.18 6.01 19.54
C GLY A 16 9.23 4.87 19.14
N LYS A 17 9.00 4.60 17.85
CA LYS A 17 8.05 3.57 17.40
C LYS A 17 8.72 2.65 16.40
N ARG A 18 9.27 1.56 16.92
CA ARG A 18 10.05 0.57 16.17
C ARG A 18 9.15 -0.51 15.57
N THR A 19 9.66 -1.19 14.55
CA THR A 19 9.11 -2.48 14.12
C THR A 19 9.26 -3.47 15.28
N ILE A 20 8.15 -4.11 15.66
CA ILE A 20 8.09 -5.16 16.67
C ILE A 20 8.35 -6.50 15.98
N ARG A 21 9.27 -7.30 16.51
CA ARG A 21 9.70 -8.57 15.92
C ARG A 21 9.49 -9.73 16.90
N PRO A 22 8.27 -10.30 16.97
CA PRO A 22 7.95 -11.37 17.91
C PRO A 22 8.68 -12.65 17.51
N LEU A 23 9.80 -12.93 18.19
CA LEU A 23 10.67 -14.05 17.87
C LEU A 23 9.95 -15.39 18.07
N GLY A 24 9.84 -16.19 17.01
CA GLY A 24 9.22 -17.52 17.06
C GLY A 24 7.75 -17.55 16.64
N ALA A 25 7.12 -16.41 16.33
CA ALA A 25 5.85 -16.37 15.61
C ALA A 25 6.05 -16.83 14.16
N ALA A 26 5.22 -17.75 13.69
CA ALA A 26 5.20 -18.23 12.30
C ALA A 26 4.38 -17.28 11.41
N ALA A 27 3.08 -17.17 11.67
CA ALA A 27 2.20 -16.30 10.90
C ALA A 27 1.17 -15.62 11.79
N LEU A 28 1.33 -14.32 12.03
CA LEU A 28 0.36 -13.54 12.80
C LEU A 28 -0.85 -13.20 11.93
N CYS A 29 -2.06 -13.55 12.38
CA CYS A 29 -3.32 -13.23 11.69
C CYS A 29 -4.33 -12.60 12.67
N GLY A 30 -4.24 -11.29 12.83
CA GLY A 30 -4.98 -10.53 13.84
C GLY A 30 -4.13 -10.11 15.03
N ILE A 31 -4.30 -8.86 15.42
CA ILE A 31 -3.65 -8.22 16.57
C ILE A 31 -4.65 -7.32 17.28
N ALA A 32 -4.49 -7.14 18.59
CA ALA A 32 -5.31 -6.25 19.39
C ALA A 32 -4.49 -5.68 20.55
N PHE A 33 -4.84 -4.48 21.03
CA PHE A 33 -4.27 -3.95 22.26
C PHE A 33 -5.24 -4.17 23.42
N PHE A 34 -4.69 -4.63 24.55
CA PHE A 34 -5.33 -4.61 25.85
C PHE A 34 -4.47 -3.73 26.75
N GLU A 35 -4.95 -2.53 27.06
CA GLU A 35 -4.13 -1.46 27.66
C GLU A 35 -2.89 -1.18 26.78
N ASP A 36 -1.68 -1.20 27.36
CA ASP A 36 -0.41 -1.05 26.64
C ASP A 36 0.20 -2.38 26.19
N THR A 37 -0.51 -3.50 26.39
CA THR A 37 -0.06 -4.82 26.00
C THR A 37 -0.66 -5.23 24.65
N LEU A 38 0.20 -5.70 23.75
CA LEU A 38 -0.21 -6.21 22.45
C LEU A 38 -0.54 -7.71 22.56
N ILE A 39 -1.73 -8.09 22.14
CA ILE A 39 -2.17 -9.47 21.98
C ILE A 39 -2.17 -9.80 20.48
N ALA A 40 -1.62 -10.95 20.11
CA ALA A 40 -1.56 -11.42 18.73
C ALA A 40 -1.86 -12.91 18.67
N ILE A 41 -2.35 -13.40 17.54
CA ILE A 41 -2.56 -14.83 17.32
C ILE A 41 -1.65 -15.33 16.21
N ASP A 42 -0.84 -16.34 16.51
CA ASP A 42 -0.15 -17.15 15.51
C ASP A 42 -1.14 -18.19 14.97
N THR A 43 -1.63 -18.00 13.74
CA THR A 43 -2.71 -18.83 13.19
C THR A 43 -2.28 -20.28 12.95
N VAL A 44 -1.01 -20.48 12.54
CA VAL A 44 -0.47 -21.78 12.20
C VAL A 44 -0.23 -22.59 13.47
N LYS A 45 0.32 -21.95 14.50
CA LYS A 45 0.63 -22.63 15.76
C LYS A 45 -0.53 -22.62 16.73
N GLY A 46 -1.53 -21.76 16.57
CA GLY A 46 -2.61 -21.54 17.55
C GLY A 46 -2.14 -20.83 18.81
N HIS A 47 -0.96 -20.21 18.82
CA HIS A 47 -0.42 -19.52 19.98
C HIS A 47 -1.05 -18.14 20.12
N LEU A 48 -1.79 -17.92 21.20
CA LEU A 48 -2.19 -16.59 21.63
C LEU A 48 -1.00 -15.96 22.37
N LEU A 49 -0.42 -14.95 21.75
CA LEU A 49 0.81 -14.29 22.19
C LEU A 49 0.48 -12.98 22.87
N GLN A 50 1.04 -12.80 24.07
CA GLN A 50 1.23 -11.50 24.68
C GLN A 50 2.61 -10.98 24.26
N ILE A 51 2.66 -9.80 23.66
CA ILE A 51 3.87 -9.20 23.10
C ILE A 51 4.10 -7.85 23.79
N ASP A 52 5.32 -7.63 24.27
CA ASP A 52 5.76 -6.32 24.73
C ASP A 52 6.27 -5.48 23.54
N PRO A 53 5.58 -4.39 23.16
CA PRO A 53 5.99 -3.53 22.04
C PRO A 53 7.38 -2.89 22.22
N HIS A 54 7.86 -2.74 23.45
CA HIS A 54 9.13 -2.10 23.75
C HIS A 54 10.31 -3.06 23.65
N SER A 55 10.15 -4.32 24.07
CA SER A 55 11.24 -5.31 24.14
C SER A 55 11.18 -6.42 23.10
N ASP A 56 10.11 -6.53 22.32
CA ASP A 56 9.78 -7.68 21.44
C ASP A 56 9.54 -8.99 22.22
N ASN A 57 9.56 -8.95 23.56
CA ASN A 57 9.40 -10.14 24.37
C ASN A 57 8.00 -10.72 24.17
N ILE A 58 7.93 -12.05 24.05
CA ILE A 58 6.67 -12.77 23.83
C ILE A 58 6.39 -13.77 24.96
N GLN A 59 5.11 -13.97 25.25
CA GLN A 59 4.62 -15.01 26.14
C GLN A 59 3.39 -15.68 25.54
N ILE A 60 3.35 -17.01 25.54
CA ILE A 60 2.14 -17.76 25.17
C ILE A 60 1.19 -17.74 26.36
N ILE A 61 -0.03 -17.24 26.16
CA ILE A 61 -1.05 -17.12 27.22
C ILE A 61 -2.14 -18.19 27.16
N ASN A 62 -2.14 -19.04 26.12
CA ASN A 62 -3.06 -20.17 25.95
C ASN A 62 -2.36 -21.55 25.88
N PRO A 63 -1.37 -21.87 26.72
CA PRO A 63 -0.54 -23.08 26.55
C PRO A 63 -1.32 -24.41 26.60
N HIS A 64 -2.55 -24.40 27.12
CA HIS A 64 -3.41 -25.58 27.24
C HIS A 64 -4.59 -25.58 26.26
N GLN A 65 -4.75 -24.51 25.46
CA GLN A 65 -5.85 -24.34 24.51
C GLN A 65 -5.34 -24.02 23.09
N VAL A 66 -4.11 -24.42 22.76
CA VAL A 66 -3.47 -24.05 21.49
C VAL A 66 -4.28 -24.54 20.28
N GLN A 67 -4.82 -25.77 20.36
CA GLN A 67 -5.57 -26.38 19.27
C GLN A 67 -6.90 -25.68 19.00
N GLU A 68 -7.55 -25.12 20.03
CA GLU A 68 -8.79 -24.35 19.84
C GLU A 68 -8.55 -23.02 19.10
N PHE A 69 -7.31 -22.53 19.07
CA PHE A 69 -6.95 -21.24 18.48
C PHE A 69 -6.26 -21.36 17.11
N THR A 70 -5.96 -22.57 16.64
CA THR A 70 -5.49 -22.82 15.26
C THR A 70 -6.51 -22.33 14.23
N ASP A 71 -6.03 -21.88 13.07
CA ASP A 71 -6.83 -21.35 11.95
C ASP A 71 -7.68 -20.12 12.31
N THR A 72 -7.34 -19.43 13.41
CA THR A 72 -7.93 -18.13 13.74
C THR A 72 -7.44 -17.09 12.75
N THR A 73 -8.36 -16.31 12.20
CA THR A 73 -8.08 -15.34 11.12
C THR A 73 -8.05 -13.90 11.62
N GLY A 74 -8.76 -13.60 12.71
CA GLY A 74 -8.83 -12.28 13.29
C GLY A 74 -9.12 -12.33 14.79
N ILE A 75 -8.64 -11.32 15.52
CA ILE A 75 -8.92 -11.15 16.94
C ILE A 75 -9.24 -9.68 17.25
N ALA A 76 -10.06 -9.48 18.29
CA ALA A 76 -10.30 -8.18 18.89
C ALA A 76 -10.42 -8.33 20.40
N VAL A 77 -10.03 -7.29 21.15
CA VAL A 77 -10.23 -7.25 22.60
C VAL A 77 -11.13 -6.06 22.92
N TRP A 78 -12.21 -6.33 23.65
CA TRP A 78 -13.06 -5.29 24.21
C TRP A 78 -13.22 -5.54 25.71
N GLU A 79 -12.80 -4.57 26.53
CA GLU A 79 -12.66 -4.75 27.97
C GLU A 79 -11.81 -6.02 28.24
N ASP A 80 -12.32 -6.98 29.02
CA ASP A 80 -11.67 -8.25 29.38
C ASP A 80 -12.04 -9.42 28.45
N THR A 81 -12.74 -9.14 27.34
CA THR A 81 -13.31 -10.16 26.46
C THR A 81 -12.54 -10.21 25.14
N LEU A 82 -11.97 -11.37 24.85
CA LEU A 82 -11.33 -11.70 23.57
C LEU A 82 -12.39 -12.22 22.61
N TRP A 83 -12.41 -11.63 21.42
CA TRP A 83 -13.23 -12.03 20.29
C TRP A 83 -12.33 -12.58 19.19
N LEU A 84 -12.79 -13.62 18.50
CA LEU A 84 -12.03 -14.20 17.40
C LEU A 84 -12.91 -14.77 16.30
N THR A 85 -12.35 -14.82 15.11
CA THR A 85 -12.92 -15.45 13.91
C THR A 85 -12.15 -16.71 13.56
N ARG A 86 -12.87 -17.80 13.25
CA ARG A 86 -12.28 -19.08 12.87
C ARG A 86 -13.22 -19.85 11.94
N GLY A 87 -12.76 -20.11 10.72
CA GLY A 87 -13.61 -20.65 9.66
C GLY A 87 -14.84 -19.75 9.46
N ASN A 88 -16.05 -20.31 9.53
CA ASN A 88 -17.29 -19.52 9.37
C ASN A 88 -17.82 -18.95 10.69
N ASN A 89 -17.11 -19.10 11.80
CA ASN A 89 -17.67 -18.84 13.13
C ASN A 89 -16.96 -17.68 13.82
N VAL A 90 -17.74 -16.96 14.61
CA VAL A 90 -17.25 -15.96 15.57
C VAL A 90 -17.40 -16.53 16.97
N TYR A 91 -16.36 -16.39 17.78
CA TYR A 91 -16.32 -16.81 19.18
C TYR A 91 -15.94 -15.64 20.08
N LEU A 92 -16.31 -15.74 21.36
CA LEU A 92 -15.83 -14.87 22.42
C LEU A 92 -15.41 -15.67 23.64
N CYS A 93 -14.47 -15.15 24.42
CA CYS A 93 -14.08 -15.71 25.71
C CYS A 93 -13.51 -14.64 26.63
N LYS A 94 -13.43 -14.93 27.93
CA LYS A 94 -12.67 -14.08 28.87
C LYS A 94 -11.19 -14.36 28.72
N LEU A 95 -10.36 -13.32 28.67
CA LEU A 95 -8.90 -13.46 28.56
C LEU A 95 -8.30 -14.34 29.67
N ALA A 96 -8.88 -14.33 30.86
CA ALA A 96 -8.40 -15.12 32.00
C ALA A 96 -8.71 -16.63 31.92
N SER A 97 -9.74 -17.04 31.17
CA SER A 97 -10.18 -18.45 31.15
C SER A 97 -10.10 -19.12 29.77
N LEU A 98 -10.17 -18.32 28.69
CA LEU A 98 -10.03 -18.73 27.30
C LEU A 98 -11.02 -19.84 26.86
N GLY A 99 -12.12 -20.03 27.58
CA GLY A 99 -13.20 -20.92 27.16
C GLY A 99 -14.03 -20.30 26.05
N LEU A 100 -13.90 -20.80 24.82
CA LEU A 100 -14.58 -20.26 23.65
C LEU A 100 -16.10 -20.49 23.71
N GLU A 101 -16.85 -19.40 23.70
CA GLU A 101 -18.30 -19.37 23.52
C GLU A 101 -18.62 -18.98 22.08
N HIS A 102 -19.53 -19.72 21.44
CA HIS A 102 -20.01 -19.39 20.09
C HIS A 102 -20.89 -18.14 20.10
N PHE A 103 -20.64 -17.21 19.17
CA PHE A 103 -21.44 -16.00 18.97
C PHE A 103 -22.40 -16.13 17.78
N VAL A 104 -21.85 -16.31 16.57
CA VAL A 104 -22.61 -16.40 15.32
C VAL A 104 -21.86 -17.26 14.29
N THR A 105 -22.59 -17.83 13.35
CA THR A 105 -22.06 -18.53 12.17
C THR A 105 -22.45 -17.77 10.91
N LEU A 106 -21.47 -17.44 10.09
CA LEU A 106 -21.64 -16.80 8.78
C LEU A 106 -21.84 -17.84 7.67
N PRO A 107 -22.42 -17.44 6.52
CA PRO A 107 -22.54 -18.34 5.37
C PRO A 107 -21.19 -18.71 4.73
N TYR A 108 -20.16 -17.88 4.93
CA TYR A 108 -18.79 -18.10 4.45
C TYR A 108 -17.78 -17.79 5.56
N ALA A 109 -16.49 -17.83 5.26
CA ALA A 109 -15.43 -17.54 6.21
C ALA A 109 -15.64 -16.16 6.88
N ALA A 110 -15.49 -16.12 8.19
CA ALA A 110 -15.37 -14.90 8.95
C ALA A 110 -13.88 -14.55 9.00
N ASP A 111 -13.52 -13.37 8.53
CA ASP A 111 -12.12 -13.01 8.28
C ASP A 111 -11.57 -12.18 9.44
N GLY A 112 -11.94 -10.91 9.50
CA GLY A 112 -11.57 -9.98 10.55
C GLY A 112 -12.72 -9.68 11.50
N ILE A 113 -12.37 -9.21 12.69
CA ILE A 113 -13.34 -8.82 13.72
C ILE A 113 -12.89 -7.56 14.43
N ALA A 114 -13.84 -6.69 14.75
CA ALA A 114 -13.63 -5.53 15.61
C ALA A 114 -14.86 -5.32 16.50
N VAL A 115 -14.66 -4.83 17.72
CA VAL A 115 -15.74 -4.63 18.69
C VAL A 115 -15.63 -3.23 19.29
N TRP A 116 -16.74 -2.50 19.28
CA TRP A 116 -16.87 -1.21 19.95
C TRP A 116 -18.17 -1.18 20.73
N GLU A 117 -18.09 -1.09 22.06
CA GLU A 117 -19.26 -1.09 22.95
C GLU A 117 -20.22 -2.25 22.64
N SER A 118 -21.46 -1.96 22.23
CA SER A 118 -22.48 -2.96 21.88
C SER A 118 -22.46 -3.40 20.43
N THR A 119 -21.49 -2.98 19.62
CA THR A 119 -21.42 -3.27 18.18
C THR A 119 -20.25 -4.19 17.84
N VAL A 120 -20.52 -5.25 17.08
CA VAL A 120 -19.53 -6.21 16.59
C VAL A 120 -19.49 -6.13 15.07
N TYR A 121 -18.30 -5.88 14.51
CA TYR A 121 -18.03 -5.83 13.08
C TYR A 121 -17.30 -7.11 12.68
N VAL A 122 -17.75 -7.78 11.62
CA VAL A 122 -17.15 -9.01 11.12
C VAL A 122 -17.03 -8.93 9.60
N SER A 123 -15.81 -9.00 9.06
CA SER A 123 -15.61 -9.03 7.61
C SER A 123 -15.80 -10.43 7.06
N CYS A 124 -16.26 -10.49 5.81
CA CYS A 124 -16.44 -11.71 5.04
C CYS A 124 -16.11 -11.41 3.58
N GLN A 125 -14.87 -11.70 3.18
CA GLN A 125 -14.31 -11.39 1.88
C GLN A 125 -15.18 -11.96 0.75
N LYS A 126 -15.69 -13.19 0.93
CA LYS A 126 -16.52 -13.87 -0.07
C LYS A 126 -17.89 -13.21 -0.27
N LEU A 127 -18.42 -12.51 0.74
CA LEU A 127 -19.62 -11.69 0.57
C LEU A 127 -19.30 -10.29 0.00
N GLY A 128 -18.05 -9.83 0.13
CA GLY A 128 -17.68 -8.44 -0.13
C GLY A 128 -18.35 -7.48 0.85
N ASP A 129 -18.63 -7.94 2.07
CA ASP A 129 -19.37 -7.18 3.09
C ASP A 129 -18.67 -7.26 4.46
N ILE A 130 -18.79 -6.18 5.23
CA ILE A 130 -18.55 -6.14 6.67
C ILE A 130 -19.91 -6.18 7.37
N LEU A 131 -20.21 -7.29 8.02
CA LEU A 131 -21.47 -7.55 8.72
C LEU A 131 -21.43 -6.94 10.13
N ILE A 132 -22.51 -6.27 10.53
CA ILE A 132 -22.58 -5.54 11.79
C ILE A 132 -23.66 -6.17 12.67
N PHE A 133 -23.28 -6.56 13.89
CA PHE A 133 -24.14 -7.23 14.85
C PHE A 133 -24.29 -6.43 16.14
N ASP A 134 -25.44 -6.56 16.78
CA ASP A 134 -25.64 -6.15 18.17
C ASP A 134 -25.07 -7.23 19.09
N ARG A 135 -24.14 -6.83 19.97
CA ARG A 135 -23.42 -7.71 20.89
C ARG A 135 -24.35 -8.47 21.83
N ASN A 136 -25.42 -7.83 22.29
CA ASN A 136 -26.28 -8.37 23.35
C ASN A 136 -27.34 -9.32 22.79
N THR A 137 -27.95 -8.96 21.66
CA THR A 137 -29.03 -9.72 21.01
C THR A 137 -28.53 -10.70 19.96
N ARG A 138 -27.25 -10.58 19.54
CA ARG A 138 -26.60 -11.36 18.47
C ARG A 138 -27.25 -11.22 17.10
N LYS A 139 -28.12 -10.21 16.92
CA LYS A 139 -28.81 -9.95 15.66
C LYS A 139 -27.95 -9.07 14.78
N GLN A 140 -27.93 -9.38 13.49
CA GLN A 140 -27.35 -8.48 12.49
C GLN A 140 -28.19 -7.19 12.44
N ILE A 141 -27.53 -6.05 12.62
CA ILE A 141 -28.12 -4.71 12.55
C ILE A 141 -28.13 -4.23 11.10
N THR A 142 -26.97 -4.31 10.43
CA THR A 142 -26.76 -3.81 9.07
C THR A 142 -25.47 -4.41 8.48
N LYS A 143 -25.01 -3.89 7.35
CA LYS A 143 -23.72 -4.22 6.74
C LYS A 143 -23.14 -3.03 5.98
N PHE A 144 -21.82 -3.03 5.82
CA PHE A 144 -21.10 -2.14 4.90
C PHE A 144 -20.47 -2.97 3.78
N TYR A 145 -20.25 -2.36 2.62
CA TYR A 145 -19.47 -3.00 1.57
C TYR A 145 -18.00 -3.01 1.97
N ALA A 146 -17.33 -4.12 1.70
CA ALA A 146 -15.88 -4.19 1.79
C ALA A 146 -15.24 -3.13 0.88
N PRO A 147 -14.25 -2.37 1.36
CA PRO A 147 -13.64 -1.30 0.57
C PRO A 147 -12.62 -1.79 -0.46
N GLY A 148 -12.13 -3.03 -0.31
CA GLY A 148 -11.15 -3.68 -1.18
C GLY A 148 -11.62 -5.07 -1.61
N VAL A 149 -10.71 -5.85 -2.18
CA VAL A 149 -10.99 -7.18 -2.76
C VAL A 149 -10.30 -8.33 -2.01
N GLY A 150 -9.40 -8.03 -1.09
CA GLY A 150 -8.64 -8.98 -0.29
C GLY A 150 -9.37 -9.37 1.00
N VAL A 151 -8.66 -10.13 1.83
CA VAL A 151 -9.14 -10.52 3.17
C VAL A 151 -8.94 -9.35 4.11
N GLU A 152 -10.00 -8.92 4.80
CA GLU A 152 -9.98 -7.72 5.62
C GLU A 152 -9.73 -8.00 7.10
N ASN A 153 -8.79 -7.27 7.69
CA ASN A 153 -8.61 -7.17 9.13
C ASN A 153 -9.20 -5.86 9.65
N LEU A 154 -9.82 -5.89 10.84
CA LEU A 154 -10.61 -4.78 11.35
C LEU A 154 -10.03 -4.26 12.67
N ALA A 155 -10.04 -2.93 12.83
CA ALA A 155 -9.88 -2.27 14.12
C ALA A 155 -10.86 -1.10 14.18
N VAL A 156 -11.37 -0.77 15.37
CA VAL A 156 -12.43 0.23 15.50
C VAL A 156 -12.14 1.15 16.67
N ASP A 157 -12.45 2.44 16.48
CA ASP A 157 -12.59 3.40 17.56
C ASP A 157 -13.96 4.12 17.49
N GLU A 158 -14.11 5.15 18.32
CA GLU A 158 -15.36 5.90 18.48
C GLU A 158 -16.00 6.36 17.16
N GLU A 159 -15.18 6.82 16.20
CA GLU A 159 -15.65 7.42 14.95
C GLU A 159 -15.28 6.59 13.71
N THR A 160 -14.18 5.84 13.78
CA THR A 160 -13.56 5.23 12.60
C THR A 160 -13.50 3.71 12.70
N LEU A 161 -13.95 3.06 11.63
CA LEU A 161 -13.65 1.66 11.35
C LEU A 161 -12.44 1.62 10.41
N TRP A 162 -11.33 1.08 10.90
CA TRP A 162 -10.12 0.84 10.14
C TRP A 162 -10.16 -0.56 9.52
N VAL A 163 -9.90 -0.63 8.22
CA VAL A 163 -9.94 -1.87 7.45
C VAL A 163 -8.61 -2.05 6.74
N SER A 164 -7.87 -3.12 7.05
CA SER A 164 -6.64 -3.48 6.34
C SER A 164 -6.93 -4.60 5.34
N ASP A 165 -6.63 -4.35 4.07
CA ASP A 165 -6.83 -5.29 2.96
C ASP A 165 -5.51 -5.96 2.55
N THR A 166 -5.51 -7.29 2.45
CA THR A 166 -4.31 -8.08 2.13
C THR A 166 -3.85 -7.96 0.67
N VAL A 167 -4.77 -7.80 -0.28
CA VAL A 167 -4.49 -7.85 -1.73
C VAL A 167 -4.15 -6.46 -2.26
N GLU A 168 -4.93 -5.45 -1.88
CA GLU A 168 -4.67 -4.05 -2.21
C GLU A 168 -3.56 -3.44 -1.36
N GLN A 169 -3.09 -4.13 -0.33
CA GLN A 169 -2.03 -3.68 0.59
C GLN A 169 -2.33 -2.25 1.09
N THR A 170 -3.57 -2.06 1.52
CA THR A 170 -4.16 -0.74 1.78
C THR A 170 -4.93 -0.78 3.08
N VAL A 171 -4.79 0.27 3.88
CA VAL A 171 -5.63 0.53 5.05
C VAL A 171 -6.63 1.64 4.72
N TYR A 172 -7.92 1.37 4.93
CA TYR A 172 -9.02 2.29 4.71
C TYR A 172 -9.51 2.88 6.03
N SER A 173 -9.77 4.18 6.03
CA SER A 173 -10.52 4.89 7.08
C SER A 173 -11.97 4.94 6.66
N ILE A 174 -12.85 4.25 7.38
CA ILE A 174 -14.28 4.19 7.11
C ILE A 174 -15.04 4.90 8.23
N ASP A 175 -15.97 5.78 7.86
CA ASP A 175 -16.90 6.37 8.79
C ASP A 175 -17.82 5.29 9.39
N ARG A 176 -17.80 5.13 10.71
CA ARG A 176 -18.48 4.03 11.41
C ARG A 176 -20.00 4.12 11.32
N ALA A 177 -20.57 5.30 11.11
CA ALA A 177 -22.02 5.51 11.05
C ALA A 177 -22.59 5.24 9.65
N THR A 178 -21.85 5.59 8.61
CA THR A 178 -22.33 5.59 7.22
C THR A 178 -21.71 4.49 6.35
N GLY A 179 -20.57 3.92 6.75
CA GLY A 179 -19.82 2.96 5.93
C GLY A 179 -19.06 3.62 4.77
N VAL A 180 -18.98 4.95 4.73
CA VAL A 180 -18.28 5.67 3.66
C VAL A 180 -16.79 5.67 3.91
N VAL A 181 -16.01 5.27 2.91
CA VAL A 181 -14.54 5.39 2.91
C VAL A 181 -14.15 6.87 2.80
N GLN A 182 -13.56 7.40 3.87
CA GLN A 182 -13.07 8.78 3.97
C GLN A 182 -11.76 8.97 3.20
N PHE A 183 -10.80 8.08 3.42
CA PHE A 183 -9.53 8.01 2.70
C PHE A 183 -8.89 6.62 2.86
N SER A 184 -7.81 6.37 2.14
CA SER A 184 -7.03 5.15 2.28
C SER A 184 -5.54 5.42 2.12
N VAL A 185 -4.72 4.53 2.68
CA VAL A 185 -3.27 4.64 2.70
C VAL A 185 -2.61 3.31 2.37
N LEU A 186 -1.47 3.33 1.68
CA LEU A 186 -0.70 2.12 1.42
C LEU A 186 -0.04 1.63 2.70
N THR A 187 -0.04 0.31 2.92
CA THR A 187 0.78 -0.30 3.95
C THR A 187 2.26 -0.15 3.60
N PRO A 188 3.15 0.04 4.59
CA PRO A 188 4.59 0.10 4.33
C PRO A 188 5.16 -1.19 3.72
N PHE A 189 4.61 -2.34 4.11
CA PHE A 189 5.07 -3.65 3.66
C PHE A 189 3.95 -4.45 3.02
N ASP A 190 4.35 -5.51 2.32
CA ASP A 190 3.51 -6.50 1.69
C ASP A 190 2.89 -7.47 2.72
N SER A 191 1.79 -8.11 2.31
CA SER A 191 1.08 -9.11 3.11
C SER A 191 0.64 -8.63 4.51
N PRO A 192 -0.18 -7.56 4.61
CA PRO A 192 -0.72 -7.13 5.89
C PRO A 192 -1.80 -8.09 6.39
N THR A 193 -1.64 -8.66 7.58
CA THR A 193 -2.47 -9.75 8.12
C THR A 193 -3.16 -9.42 9.45
N GLY A 194 -3.04 -8.19 9.94
CA GLY A 194 -3.70 -7.74 11.16
C GLY A 194 -3.60 -6.24 11.33
N ILE A 195 -4.54 -5.63 12.04
CA ILE A 195 -4.51 -4.20 12.37
C ILE A 195 -5.02 -3.98 13.79
N ALA A 196 -4.40 -3.06 14.53
CA ALA A 196 -4.84 -2.67 15.86
C ALA A 196 -4.59 -1.19 16.12
N ILE A 197 -5.41 -0.61 17.00
CA ILE A 197 -5.23 0.75 17.50
C ILE A 197 -4.63 0.66 18.90
N HIS A 198 -3.46 1.25 19.08
CA HIS A 198 -2.89 1.49 20.40
C HIS A 198 -3.18 2.93 20.81
N LYS A 199 -3.82 3.11 21.97
CA LYS A 199 -3.95 4.42 22.60
C LYS A 199 -3.00 4.45 23.78
N ASP A 200 -1.92 5.20 23.63
CA ASP A 200 -0.89 5.35 24.66
C ASP A 200 -1.51 5.91 25.97
N SER A 201 -1.34 5.20 27.08
CA SER A 201 -1.99 5.53 28.35
C SER A 201 -1.53 6.86 28.95
N GLU A 202 -0.28 7.28 28.68
CA GLU A 202 0.29 8.50 29.25
C GLU A 202 -0.04 9.74 28.41
N THR A 203 0.08 9.63 27.09
CA THR A 203 -0.06 10.73 26.14
C THR A 203 -1.44 10.82 25.49
N GLY A 204 -2.24 9.75 25.57
CA GLY A 204 -3.52 9.61 24.88
C GLY A 204 -3.41 9.49 23.35
N LYS A 205 -2.18 9.44 22.81
CA LYS A 205 -1.95 9.42 21.36
C LYS A 205 -2.32 8.06 20.77
N LYS A 206 -3.18 8.08 19.75
CA LYS A 206 -3.53 6.89 18.98
C LYS A 206 -2.47 6.55 17.94
N THR A 207 -2.19 5.27 17.76
CA THR A 207 -1.25 4.72 16.79
C THR A 207 -1.85 3.48 16.16
N LEU A 208 -1.85 3.41 14.83
CA LEU A 208 -2.19 2.17 14.13
C LEU A 208 -0.95 1.29 14.05
N TYR A 209 -1.12 0.01 14.37
CA TYR A 209 -0.14 -1.03 14.11
C TYR A 209 -0.73 -2.00 13.10
N VAL A 210 0.12 -2.47 12.20
CA VAL A 210 -0.24 -3.48 11.19
C VAL A 210 0.70 -4.67 11.34
N ALA A 211 0.14 -5.86 11.41
CA ALA A 211 0.89 -7.11 11.38
C ALA A 211 1.14 -7.52 9.93
N TYR A 212 2.30 -8.12 9.69
CA TYR A 212 2.72 -8.63 8.40
C TYR A 212 3.19 -10.06 8.59
N ALA A 213 2.75 -10.96 7.71
CA ALA A 213 3.18 -12.34 7.68
C ALA A 213 3.33 -12.79 6.21
N SER A 214 4.51 -13.31 5.89
CA SER A 214 4.89 -13.75 4.54
C SER A 214 6.00 -14.80 4.64
N ASP A 215 6.29 -15.47 3.53
CA ASP A 215 7.47 -16.32 3.42
C ASP A 215 8.62 -15.55 2.77
N GLU A 216 9.82 -15.68 3.33
CA GLU A 216 11.03 -15.11 2.76
C GLU A 216 11.91 -16.23 2.16
N PRO A 217 12.20 -16.19 0.83
CA PRO A 217 13.14 -17.11 0.23
C PRO A 217 14.56 -16.83 0.73
N TYR A 218 15.30 -17.88 1.07
CA TYR A 218 16.71 -17.78 1.43
C TYR A 218 17.49 -19.00 0.91
N VAL A 219 18.81 -18.81 0.76
CA VAL A 219 19.71 -19.91 0.41
C VAL A 219 20.12 -20.63 1.69
N ARG A 220 19.76 -21.91 1.79
CA ARG A 220 20.11 -22.77 2.91
C ARG A 220 21.31 -23.63 2.53
N ASP A 221 22.28 -23.72 3.44
CA ASP A 221 23.37 -24.69 3.34
C ASP A 221 22.86 -26.06 3.83
N ASN A 222 22.85 -27.03 2.93
CA ASN A 222 22.51 -28.42 3.19
C ASN A 222 23.78 -29.28 3.00
N PRO A 223 24.52 -29.56 4.08
CA PRO A 223 25.80 -30.29 3.99
C PRO A 223 25.64 -31.74 3.50
N ASN A 224 24.40 -32.23 3.35
CA ASN A 224 24.09 -33.58 2.88
C ASN A 224 23.64 -33.63 1.41
N ALA A 225 23.62 -32.51 0.69
CA ALA A 225 23.22 -32.42 -0.72
C ALA A 225 24.38 -32.00 -1.64
N ASP A 226 24.29 -32.35 -2.92
CA ASP A 226 25.18 -31.87 -3.99
C ASP A 226 24.32 -31.42 -5.20
N PRO A 227 24.23 -30.10 -5.49
CA PRO A 227 24.92 -29.00 -4.80
C PRO A 227 24.41 -28.80 -3.37
N ASN A 228 25.29 -28.32 -2.49
CA ASN A 228 24.99 -28.11 -1.07
C ASN A 228 24.17 -26.85 -0.77
N HIS A 229 23.85 -26.04 -1.78
CA HIS A 229 23.00 -24.86 -1.63
C HIS A 229 21.62 -25.15 -2.19
N GLU A 230 20.59 -24.97 -1.37
CA GLU A 230 19.20 -25.14 -1.78
C GLU A 230 18.39 -23.89 -1.47
N LEU A 231 17.40 -23.60 -2.33
CA LEU A 231 16.40 -22.59 -2.03
C LEU A 231 15.45 -23.13 -0.96
N SER A 232 15.28 -22.39 0.12
CA SER A 232 14.33 -22.69 1.19
C SER A 232 13.55 -21.44 1.56
N TYR A 233 12.53 -21.60 2.40
CA TYR A 233 11.64 -20.52 2.84
C TYR A 233 11.63 -20.46 4.37
N ARG A 234 11.54 -19.25 4.91
CA ARG A 234 11.39 -19.02 6.35
C ARG A 234 10.25 -18.03 6.59
N ASP A 235 9.60 -18.19 7.75
CA ASP A 235 8.58 -17.29 8.22
C ASP A 235 9.15 -15.86 8.37
N ARG A 236 8.51 -14.88 7.72
CA ARG A 236 8.79 -13.46 7.88
C ARG A 236 7.56 -12.78 8.47
N THR A 237 7.61 -12.63 9.79
CA THR A 237 6.51 -12.09 10.58
C THR A 237 6.96 -10.97 11.50
N PHE A 238 6.27 -9.83 11.45
CA PHE A 238 6.56 -8.64 12.25
C PHE A 238 5.36 -7.70 12.32
N ILE A 239 5.40 -6.72 13.20
CA ILE A 239 4.35 -5.70 13.35
C ILE A 239 5.00 -4.33 13.22
N HIS A 240 4.39 -3.42 12.47
CA HIS A 240 4.95 -2.09 12.23
C HIS A 240 3.91 -0.99 12.45
N PRO A 241 4.29 0.16 13.04
CA PRO A 241 3.41 1.32 13.14
C PRO A 241 3.08 1.89 11.75
N LEU A 242 1.80 2.05 11.46
CA LEU A 242 1.32 2.76 10.28
C LEU A 242 1.25 4.26 10.60
N ASN A 243 2.14 5.02 9.99
CA ASN A 243 2.13 6.48 10.06
C ASN A 243 1.45 7.03 8.82
N TYR A 244 0.50 7.94 9.01
CA TYR A 244 -0.22 8.53 7.89
C TYR A 244 -0.50 10.01 8.09
N TYR A 245 -0.79 10.66 6.96
CA TYR A 245 -1.28 12.03 6.89
C TYR A 245 -2.34 12.10 5.79
N TYR A 246 -3.50 12.66 6.09
CA TYR A 246 -4.56 12.87 5.11
C TYR A 246 -4.72 14.37 4.84
N ASN A 247 -4.62 14.75 3.57
CA ASN A 247 -4.93 16.08 3.09
C ASN A 247 -6.34 16.06 2.47
N GLN A 248 -7.33 16.54 3.22
CA GLN A 248 -8.73 16.54 2.77
C GLN A 248 -8.94 17.47 1.56
N ASP A 249 -8.37 18.67 1.58
CA ASP A 249 -8.53 19.67 0.51
C ASP A 249 -8.01 19.15 -0.84
N LYS A 250 -6.86 18.48 -0.81
CA LYS A 250 -6.21 17.90 -2.00
C LYS A 250 -6.53 16.44 -2.24
N ARG A 251 -7.37 15.84 -1.38
CA ARG A 251 -7.90 14.48 -1.48
C ARG A 251 -6.84 13.39 -1.69
N TYR A 252 -5.74 13.50 -0.96
CA TYR A 252 -4.73 12.44 -0.92
C TYR A 252 -4.32 12.14 0.50
N ALA A 253 -3.91 10.90 0.73
CA ALA A 253 -3.23 10.50 1.94
C ALA A 253 -1.82 10.03 1.62
N LEU A 254 -0.91 10.30 2.55
CA LEU A 254 0.46 9.80 2.57
C LEU A 254 0.59 8.79 3.69
N SER A 255 1.38 7.74 3.46
CA SER A 255 1.78 6.78 4.49
C SER A 255 3.27 6.85 4.81
N ASN A 256 3.80 5.80 5.45
CA ASN A 256 5.20 5.65 5.82
C ASN A 256 6.15 6.08 4.69
N GLY A 257 7.27 6.69 5.10
CA GLY A 257 8.29 7.19 4.20
C GLY A 257 9.57 6.38 4.26
N TYR A 258 10.28 6.36 3.14
CA TYR A 258 11.59 5.73 2.96
C TYR A 258 12.62 6.77 2.57
N LEU A 259 13.83 6.63 3.09
CA LEU A 259 14.99 7.28 2.51
C LEU A 259 15.57 6.35 1.45
N ILE A 260 15.64 6.84 0.22
CA ILE A 260 16.22 6.13 -0.91
C ILE A 260 17.43 6.91 -1.39
N GLU A 261 18.55 6.22 -1.54
CA GLU A 261 19.68 6.73 -2.31
C GLU A 261 19.50 6.25 -3.76
N MET A 262 19.50 7.20 -4.71
CA MET A 262 19.40 6.93 -6.13
C MET A 262 20.61 7.54 -6.83
N SER A 263 21.28 6.74 -7.65
CA SER A 263 22.39 7.20 -8.50
C SER A 263 21.99 7.04 -9.96
N TYR A 264 22.20 8.08 -10.74
CA TYR A 264 22.12 8.04 -12.20
C TYR A 264 23.49 8.42 -12.74
N MET A 265 24.07 7.57 -13.58
CA MET A 265 25.42 7.73 -14.11
C MET A 265 25.42 7.36 -15.58
N GLU A 266 26.09 8.18 -16.37
CA GLU A 266 26.42 7.92 -17.77
C GLU A 266 27.91 7.63 -17.89
N GLU A 267 28.26 6.77 -18.85
CA GLU A 267 29.63 6.51 -19.28
C GLU A 267 29.76 6.85 -20.76
N ILE A 268 30.71 7.74 -21.10
CA ILE A 268 31.10 7.96 -22.50
C ILE A 268 31.99 6.79 -22.92
N ALA A 269 31.38 5.82 -23.59
CA ALA A 269 32.03 4.65 -24.18
C ALA A 269 31.69 4.56 -25.68
N PRO A 270 32.39 5.32 -26.54
CA PRO A 270 32.08 5.37 -27.97
C PRO A 270 32.34 4.01 -28.65
N LEU A 271 31.43 3.60 -29.54
CA LEU A 271 31.62 2.42 -30.41
C LEU A 271 32.72 2.65 -31.46
N GLU A 272 32.82 3.89 -31.95
CA GLU A 272 33.86 4.37 -32.85
C GLU A 272 34.38 5.70 -32.32
N GLU A 273 35.69 5.93 -32.42
CA GLU A 273 36.29 7.17 -31.94
C GLU A 273 35.82 8.37 -32.78
N VAL A 274 35.20 9.34 -32.11
CA VAL A 274 34.62 10.53 -32.73
C VAL A 274 35.13 11.79 -32.05
N TYR A 275 35.19 12.88 -32.81
CA TYR A 275 35.41 14.22 -32.28
C TYR A 275 34.07 14.96 -32.26
N LEU A 276 33.61 15.37 -31.08
CA LEU A 276 32.38 16.14 -30.92
C LEU A 276 32.70 17.48 -30.21
N PRO A 277 32.67 18.62 -30.91
CA PRO A 277 32.86 19.92 -30.28
C PRO A 277 31.60 20.35 -29.52
N GLU A 278 31.78 21.14 -28.46
CA GLU A 278 30.72 21.87 -27.74
C GLU A 278 29.52 21.01 -27.34
N VAL A 279 29.79 19.91 -26.62
CA VAL A 279 28.75 18.98 -26.19
C VAL A 279 28.15 19.45 -24.86
N GLU A 280 26.84 19.64 -24.85
CA GLU A 280 26.07 19.77 -23.62
C GLU A 280 25.29 18.49 -23.37
N TRP A 281 25.53 17.88 -22.21
CA TRP A 281 24.78 16.72 -21.75
C TRP A 281 23.87 17.14 -20.61
N ARG A 282 22.56 16.88 -20.76
CA ARG A 282 21.55 17.31 -19.79
C ARG A 282 20.85 16.10 -19.21
N ILE A 283 20.93 15.94 -17.90
CA ILE A 283 20.31 14.83 -17.16
C ILE A 283 19.26 15.41 -16.22
N ALA A 284 18.02 14.92 -16.31
CA ALA A 284 16.95 15.35 -15.41
C ALA A 284 17.30 15.04 -13.95
N LEU A 285 17.10 16.01 -13.06
CA LEU A 285 17.19 15.80 -11.62
C LEU A 285 15.86 15.26 -11.08
N PRO A 286 15.85 14.51 -9.96
CA PRO A 286 14.63 14.09 -9.32
C PRO A 286 13.70 15.28 -9.04
N SER A 287 12.39 15.11 -9.22
CA SER A 287 11.41 16.18 -8.98
C SER A 287 10.93 16.23 -7.54
N GLU A 288 10.46 17.41 -7.11
CA GLU A 288 9.80 17.63 -5.83
C GLU A 288 8.30 17.44 -6.00
N THR A 289 7.70 16.52 -5.24
CA THR A 289 6.25 16.26 -5.31
C THR A 289 5.63 16.22 -3.91
N ALA A 290 4.32 15.99 -3.82
CA ALA A 290 3.65 15.76 -2.54
C ALA A 290 4.20 14.52 -1.79
N ARG A 291 4.69 13.53 -2.53
CA ARG A 291 5.21 12.27 -1.96
C ARG A 291 6.73 12.14 -1.98
N GLN A 292 7.45 13.06 -2.60
CA GLN A 292 8.90 12.97 -2.80
C GLN A 292 9.57 14.30 -2.44
N LYS A 293 10.57 14.24 -1.56
CA LYS A 293 11.43 15.35 -1.12
C LYS A 293 12.89 15.03 -1.34
N ILE A 294 13.61 15.90 -2.02
CA ILE A 294 15.05 15.80 -2.22
C ILE A 294 15.72 16.29 -0.94
N LYS A 295 16.49 15.42 -0.28
CA LYS A 295 17.25 15.76 0.92
C LYS A 295 18.64 16.28 0.57
N HIS A 296 19.26 15.64 -0.41
CA HIS A 296 20.61 15.94 -0.84
C HIS A 296 20.80 15.51 -2.30
N ILE A 297 21.63 16.24 -3.03
CA ILE A 297 22.09 15.85 -4.36
C ILE A 297 23.55 16.26 -4.53
N GLU A 298 24.35 15.39 -5.14
CA GLU A 298 25.75 15.64 -5.44
C GLU A 298 26.16 15.07 -6.81
N PRO A 299 27.16 15.66 -7.48
CA PRO A 299 27.71 15.13 -8.72
C PRO A 299 28.43 13.79 -8.51
N ILE A 300 28.36 12.94 -9.52
CA ILE A 300 29.25 11.78 -9.68
C ILE A 300 30.23 12.10 -10.79
N GLY A 301 31.53 11.85 -10.55
CA GLY A 301 32.59 11.94 -11.56
C GLY A 301 32.98 13.36 -11.98
N LEU A 302 32.04 14.12 -12.56
CA LEU A 302 32.23 15.50 -13.00
C LEU A 302 31.22 16.44 -12.32
N PRO A 303 31.57 17.70 -12.04
CA PRO A 303 30.62 18.68 -11.57
C PRO A 303 29.60 19.03 -12.68
N PHE A 304 28.39 19.42 -12.28
CA PHE A 304 27.38 19.96 -13.18
C PHE A 304 26.89 21.32 -12.69
N THR A 305 26.30 22.09 -13.59
CA THR A 305 25.47 23.25 -13.26
C THR A 305 24.00 22.88 -13.31
N GLU A 306 23.17 23.49 -12.46
CA GLU A 306 21.73 23.29 -12.51
C GLU A 306 21.07 24.32 -13.43
N GLU A 307 20.17 23.84 -14.30
CA GLU A 307 19.27 24.68 -15.09
C GLU A 307 17.81 24.23 -14.89
N VAL A 308 16.85 25.09 -15.26
CA VAL A 308 15.42 24.77 -15.24
C VAL A 308 14.87 24.89 -16.65
N VAL A 309 14.37 23.78 -17.20
CA VAL A 309 13.76 23.70 -18.53
C VAL A 309 12.30 23.29 -18.35
N GLU A 310 11.35 24.15 -18.72
CA GLU A 310 9.91 23.89 -18.59
C GLU A 310 9.47 23.44 -17.17
N GLY A 311 10.12 23.99 -16.14
CA GLY A 311 9.85 23.65 -14.74
C GLY A 311 10.59 22.40 -14.22
N GLN A 312 11.30 21.66 -15.09
CA GLN A 312 12.14 20.53 -14.71
C GLN A 312 13.57 21.00 -14.42
N ARG A 313 14.11 20.64 -13.24
CA ARG A 313 15.53 20.85 -12.90
C ARG A 313 16.41 19.85 -13.65
N VAL A 314 17.49 20.32 -14.25
CA VAL A 314 18.42 19.47 -15.01
C VAL A 314 19.86 19.73 -14.57
N ALA A 315 20.64 18.67 -14.45
CA ALA A 315 22.09 18.72 -14.33
C ALA A 315 22.70 18.87 -15.73
N VAL A 316 23.46 19.93 -15.94
CA VAL A 316 24.11 20.24 -17.22
C VAL A 316 25.60 20.03 -17.10
N PHE A 317 26.12 19.11 -17.91
CA PHE A 317 27.55 18.82 -18.07
C PHE A 317 27.99 19.41 -19.40
N LYS A 318 29.06 20.21 -19.38
CA LYS A 318 29.58 20.89 -20.57
C LYS A 318 30.97 20.34 -20.90
N PHE A 319 31.16 19.97 -22.15
CA PHE A 319 32.43 19.53 -22.71
C PHE A 319 32.81 20.46 -23.86
N ASP A 320 33.94 21.14 -23.75
CA ASP A 320 34.45 22.00 -24.82
C ASP A 320 34.67 21.19 -26.12
N ALA A 321 35.18 19.97 -25.97
CA ALA A 321 35.16 18.93 -26.99
C ALA A 321 35.28 17.55 -26.34
N LEU A 322 34.66 16.54 -26.94
CA LEU A 322 34.98 15.13 -26.71
C LEU A 322 35.95 14.67 -27.79
N THR A 323 37.14 14.25 -27.38
CA THR A 323 38.22 13.86 -28.29
C THR A 323 38.35 12.33 -28.42
N PRO A 324 38.88 11.82 -29.55
CA PRO A 324 39.18 10.40 -29.71
C PRO A 324 40.00 9.83 -28.54
N GLY A 325 39.52 8.74 -27.95
CA GLY A 325 40.14 8.06 -26.80
C GLY A 325 39.73 8.61 -25.44
N GLU A 326 38.97 9.72 -25.39
CA GLU A 326 38.49 10.30 -24.15
C GLU A 326 37.33 9.48 -23.57
N ARG A 327 37.31 9.34 -22.24
CA ARG A 327 36.32 8.56 -21.49
C ARG A 327 35.94 9.33 -20.25
N HIS A 328 34.64 9.40 -19.98
CA HIS A 328 34.11 10.09 -18.81
C HIS A 328 33.06 9.22 -18.14
N ILE A 329 33.02 9.32 -16.82
CA ILE A 329 31.92 8.87 -16.00
C ILE A 329 31.36 10.12 -15.34
N PHE A 330 30.07 10.38 -15.51
CA PHE A 330 29.43 11.53 -14.89
C PHE A 330 27.95 11.30 -14.63
N GLY A 331 27.40 12.08 -13.70
CA GLY A 331 25.99 11.97 -13.34
C GLY A 331 25.72 12.60 -11.99
N TRP A 332 24.72 12.10 -11.29
CA TRP A 332 24.36 12.59 -9.98
C TRP A 332 23.92 11.45 -9.06
N LYS A 333 24.07 11.69 -7.75
CA LYS A 333 23.54 10.86 -6.69
C LYS A 333 22.64 11.72 -5.82
N ALA A 334 21.46 11.22 -5.49
CA ALA A 334 20.47 11.93 -4.69
C ALA A 334 19.96 11.06 -3.54
N VAL A 335 19.78 11.68 -2.38
CA VAL A 335 19.05 11.11 -1.25
C VAL A 335 17.64 11.70 -1.26
N LEU A 336 16.64 10.84 -1.41
CA LEU A 336 15.23 11.19 -1.53
C LEU A 336 14.46 10.64 -0.33
N GLU A 337 13.60 11.45 0.27
CA GLU A 337 12.50 10.96 1.10
C GLU A 337 11.30 10.72 0.18
N VAL A 338 10.86 9.47 0.07
CA VAL A 338 9.67 9.09 -0.69
C VAL A 338 8.62 8.50 0.23
N ARG A 339 7.33 8.69 -0.10
CA ARG A 339 6.19 8.21 0.70
C ARG A 339 5.19 7.47 -0.17
N GLY A 340 4.51 6.50 0.43
CA GLY A 340 3.29 5.94 -0.16
C GLY A 340 2.24 7.04 -0.30
N MET A 341 1.50 7.06 -1.41
CA MET A 341 0.47 8.06 -1.70
C MET A 341 -0.74 7.40 -2.33
N LYS A 342 -1.93 7.70 -1.82
CA LYS A 342 -3.22 7.30 -2.41
C LYS A 342 -4.10 8.53 -2.55
N TYR A 343 -4.69 8.71 -3.73
CA TYR A 343 -5.74 9.71 -3.96
C TYR A 343 -7.10 9.09 -3.69
N ARG A 344 -8.03 9.89 -3.17
CA ARG A 344 -9.44 9.52 -3.02
C ARG A 344 -10.30 10.50 -3.79
N ILE A 345 -10.48 10.20 -5.07
CA ILE A 345 -11.34 10.95 -5.99
C ILE A 345 -12.61 10.12 -6.23
N THR A 346 -13.76 10.76 -6.10
CA THR A 346 -15.09 10.17 -6.29
C THR A 346 -15.78 10.81 -7.49
N PRO A 347 -16.82 10.17 -8.07
CA PRO A 347 -17.54 10.75 -9.20
C PRO A 347 -18.03 12.19 -8.94
N SER A 348 -18.58 12.45 -7.75
CA SER A 348 -19.08 13.78 -7.38
C SER A 348 -18.00 14.87 -7.39
N ASP A 349 -16.73 14.51 -7.29
CA ASP A 349 -15.62 15.47 -7.29
C ASP A 349 -15.28 15.97 -8.69
N VAL A 350 -15.77 15.26 -9.70
CA VAL A 350 -15.51 15.53 -11.12
C VAL A 350 -16.80 15.72 -11.93
N GLU A 351 -17.93 15.96 -11.27
CA GLU A 351 -19.20 16.25 -11.95
C GLU A 351 -19.18 17.65 -12.59
N ASP A 352 -18.66 18.66 -11.88
CA ASP A 352 -18.71 20.08 -12.30
C ASP A 352 -17.32 20.66 -12.62
N ILE A 353 -16.40 19.84 -13.13
CA ILE A 353 -15.06 20.33 -13.50
C ILE A 353 -15.13 21.16 -14.79
N PRO A 354 -14.30 22.23 -14.90
CA PRO A 354 -14.26 23.05 -16.10
C PRO A 354 -13.74 22.24 -17.31
N GLU A 355 -14.06 22.73 -18.51
CA GLU A 355 -13.47 22.18 -19.73
C GLU A 355 -11.93 22.27 -19.68
N LEU A 356 -11.29 21.33 -20.39
CA LEU A 356 -9.84 21.25 -20.48
C LEU A 356 -9.27 22.57 -21.01
N SER A 357 -8.22 23.10 -20.39
CA SER A 357 -7.54 24.30 -20.89
C SER A 357 -6.92 24.06 -22.27
N SER A 358 -6.75 25.11 -23.09
CA SER A 358 -6.13 24.98 -24.42
C SER A 358 -4.74 24.34 -24.35
N GLU A 359 -3.98 24.62 -23.28
CA GLU A 359 -2.68 23.98 -23.00
C GLU A 359 -2.83 22.46 -22.86
N PHE A 360 -3.76 21.99 -22.03
CA PHE A 360 -4.00 20.55 -21.87
C PHE A 360 -4.59 19.90 -23.12
N GLN A 361 -5.43 20.60 -23.88
CA GLN A 361 -5.92 20.07 -25.16
C GLN A 361 -4.77 19.86 -26.14
N SER A 362 -3.87 20.84 -26.29
CA SER A 362 -2.70 20.71 -27.17
C SER A 362 -1.70 19.65 -26.72
N ARG A 363 -1.70 19.31 -25.42
CA ARG A 363 -0.77 18.33 -24.85
C ARG A 363 -1.32 16.91 -24.82
N TYR A 364 -2.61 16.73 -24.58
CA TYR A 364 -3.21 15.41 -24.30
C TYR A 364 -4.28 14.97 -25.29
N LEU A 365 -4.74 15.84 -26.19
CA LEU A 365 -5.74 15.52 -27.22
C LEU A 365 -5.14 15.56 -28.63
N VAL A 366 -3.84 15.28 -28.74
CA VAL A 366 -3.11 15.16 -29.99
C VAL A 366 -2.73 13.70 -30.22
N ASP A 367 -2.67 13.28 -31.49
CA ASP A 367 -2.18 11.96 -31.87
C ASP A 367 -0.64 12.01 -31.87
N ASP A 368 -0.05 11.92 -30.67
CA ASP A 368 1.39 11.72 -30.48
C ASP A 368 1.71 10.23 -30.28
N ASP A 369 2.95 9.82 -30.48
CA ASP A 369 3.42 8.42 -30.30
C ASP A 369 2.63 7.34 -31.07
N ASP A 370 2.19 7.64 -32.30
CA ASP A 370 1.52 6.69 -33.20
C ASP A 370 0.27 6.01 -32.57
N LEU A 371 -0.49 6.75 -31.75
CA LEU A 371 -1.69 6.25 -31.05
C LEU A 371 -2.87 5.92 -31.98
N ALA A 372 -2.80 6.32 -33.25
CA ALA A 372 -3.78 6.03 -34.29
C ALA A 372 -5.20 6.52 -33.91
N MET A 373 -5.28 7.67 -33.22
CA MET A 373 -6.52 8.23 -32.66
C MET A 373 -7.60 8.53 -33.71
N ASP A 374 -7.19 8.74 -34.95
CA ASP A 374 -8.09 9.05 -36.07
C ASP A 374 -8.68 7.82 -36.77
N THR A 375 -8.18 6.62 -36.47
CA THR A 375 -8.67 5.38 -37.08
C THR A 375 -10.11 5.08 -36.67
N SER A 376 -10.85 4.41 -37.56
CA SER A 376 -12.26 4.08 -37.32
C SER A 376 -12.44 3.11 -36.15
N VAL A 377 -11.50 2.19 -35.94
CA VAL A 377 -11.52 1.23 -34.83
C VAL A 377 -11.28 1.92 -33.49
N VAL A 378 -10.28 2.78 -33.36
CA VAL A 378 -9.98 3.49 -32.10
C VAL A 378 -11.14 4.44 -31.74
N ARG A 379 -11.65 5.22 -32.70
CA ARG A 379 -12.80 6.12 -32.46
C ARG A 379 -14.07 5.37 -32.07
N ARG A 380 -14.29 4.18 -32.64
CA ARG A 380 -15.44 3.33 -32.31
C ARG A 380 -15.28 2.75 -30.91
N ALA A 381 -14.14 2.16 -30.60
CA ALA A 381 -13.81 1.62 -29.28
C ALA A 381 -13.98 2.70 -28.19
N ALA A 382 -13.46 3.91 -28.41
CA ALA A 382 -13.61 5.01 -27.46
C ALA A 382 -15.08 5.39 -27.19
N ARG A 383 -15.94 5.41 -28.23
CA ARG A 383 -17.38 5.69 -28.09
C ARG A 383 -18.14 4.55 -27.43
N GLU A 384 -17.84 3.31 -27.81
CA GLU A 384 -18.45 2.11 -27.24
C GLU A 384 -18.10 1.99 -25.75
N ALA A 385 -16.83 2.19 -25.40
CA ALA A 385 -16.35 2.11 -24.04
C ALA A 385 -17.07 3.09 -23.10
N ILE A 386 -17.24 4.36 -23.50
CA ILE A 386 -17.88 5.36 -22.62
C ILE A 386 -19.42 5.33 -22.68
N GLY A 387 -20.00 4.89 -23.79
CA GLY A 387 -21.45 4.92 -24.02
C GLY A 387 -22.05 6.31 -23.83
N THR A 388 -23.00 6.44 -22.90
CA THR A 388 -23.67 7.70 -22.55
C THR A 388 -23.15 8.34 -21.26
N GLU A 389 -22.08 7.81 -20.67
CA GLU A 389 -21.51 8.35 -19.44
C GLU A 389 -20.92 9.75 -19.70
N THR A 390 -21.15 10.69 -18.79
CA THR A 390 -20.67 12.07 -18.88
C THR A 390 -19.61 12.36 -17.83
N ASN A 391 -19.67 11.72 -16.66
CA ASN A 391 -18.73 11.88 -15.56
C ASN A 391 -17.33 11.39 -15.94
N LEU A 392 -16.32 12.25 -15.80
CA LEU A 392 -14.96 11.95 -16.26
C LEU A 392 -14.35 10.70 -15.61
N LEU A 393 -14.53 10.54 -14.30
CA LEU A 393 -13.97 9.40 -13.58
C LEU A 393 -14.64 8.10 -14.01
N ARG A 394 -15.96 8.11 -14.22
CA ARG A 394 -16.69 6.95 -14.71
C ARG A 394 -16.32 6.61 -16.16
N LYS A 395 -16.14 7.60 -17.03
CA LYS A 395 -15.58 7.37 -18.39
C LYS A 395 -14.24 6.64 -18.34
N MET A 396 -13.33 7.08 -17.46
CA MET A 396 -12.04 6.42 -17.27
C MET A 396 -12.19 4.96 -16.84
N TYR A 397 -13.11 4.66 -15.91
CA TYR A 397 -13.39 3.28 -15.52
C TYR A 397 -13.99 2.45 -16.66
N SER A 398 -14.90 3.01 -17.45
CA SER A 398 -15.48 2.29 -18.58
C SER A 398 -14.46 2.00 -19.68
N ILE A 399 -13.55 2.94 -19.98
CA ILE A 399 -12.42 2.72 -20.90
C ILE A 399 -11.51 1.60 -20.39
N ARG A 400 -11.12 1.62 -19.12
CA ARG A 400 -10.30 0.56 -18.52
C ARG A 400 -11.00 -0.80 -18.63
N ASN A 401 -12.27 -0.88 -18.27
CA ASN A 401 -13.02 -2.13 -18.31
C ASN A 401 -13.16 -2.66 -19.74
N TYR A 402 -13.47 -1.79 -20.71
CA TYR A 402 -13.52 -2.17 -22.13
C TYR A 402 -12.19 -2.79 -22.58
N VAL A 403 -11.05 -2.18 -22.21
CA VAL A 403 -9.73 -2.74 -22.51
C VAL A 403 -9.54 -4.12 -21.88
N TYR A 404 -9.95 -4.33 -20.62
CA TYR A 404 -9.85 -5.65 -19.98
C TYR A 404 -10.80 -6.70 -20.54
N ASP A 405 -11.96 -6.28 -21.04
CA ASP A 405 -12.97 -7.18 -21.61
C ASP A 405 -12.60 -7.59 -23.04
N GLU A 406 -12.02 -6.67 -23.82
CA GLU A 406 -11.74 -6.87 -25.25
C GLU A 406 -10.29 -7.31 -25.56
N LEU A 407 -9.32 -7.02 -24.67
CA LEU A 407 -7.92 -7.36 -24.90
C LEU A 407 -7.41 -8.45 -23.96
N SER A 408 -6.69 -9.40 -24.54
CA SER A 408 -5.85 -10.36 -23.82
C SER A 408 -4.36 -10.04 -23.99
N TYR A 409 -3.51 -10.46 -23.07
CA TYR A 409 -2.07 -10.22 -23.14
C TYR A 409 -1.35 -11.27 -23.99
N GLY A 410 -0.48 -10.84 -24.90
CA GLY A 410 0.39 -11.68 -25.71
C GLY A 410 1.82 -11.15 -25.81
N ILE A 411 2.81 -12.03 -25.70
CA ILE A 411 4.22 -11.62 -25.84
C ILE A 411 4.55 -11.43 -27.32
N LYS A 412 5.07 -10.24 -27.67
CA LYS A 412 5.50 -9.90 -29.02
C LYS A 412 6.89 -9.23 -29.08
N PRO A 413 7.60 -9.37 -30.22
CA PRO A 413 8.92 -8.75 -30.40
C PRO A 413 8.87 -7.28 -30.81
N HIS A 414 7.70 -6.73 -31.13
CA HIS A 414 7.51 -5.32 -31.49
C HIS A 414 6.22 -4.77 -30.87
N ILE A 415 6.17 -3.45 -30.73
CA ILE A 415 5.00 -2.71 -30.26
C ILE A 415 4.15 -2.36 -31.50
N ASP A 416 2.93 -2.87 -31.55
CA ASP A 416 1.93 -2.51 -32.57
C ASP A 416 1.14 -1.28 -32.13
N THR A 417 0.63 -0.51 -33.09
CA THR A 417 -0.24 0.64 -32.82
C THR A 417 -1.61 0.20 -32.27
N PRO A 418 -2.32 1.06 -31.50
CA PRO A 418 -3.57 0.68 -30.83
C PRO A 418 -4.68 0.14 -31.74
N ASP A 419 -4.77 0.62 -32.98
CA ASP A 419 -5.74 0.15 -33.97
C ASP A 419 -5.52 -1.32 -34.35
N ILE A 420 -4.27 -1.73 -34.59
CA ILE A 420 -3.89 -3.12 -34.89
C ILE A 420 -4.14 -4.02 -33.66
N VAL A 421 -3.84 -3.51 -32.46
CA VAL A 421 -4.07 -4.24 -31.21
C VAL A 421 -5.56 -4.48 -30.97
N LEU A 422 -6.39 -3.45 -31.15
CA LEU A 422 -7.84 -3.52 -30.98
C LEU A 422 -8.51 -4.43 -32.01
N GLU A 423 -8.10 -4.38 -33.28
CA GLU A 423 -8.64 -5.30 -34.30
C GLU A 423 -8.31 -6.77 -34.00
N ARG A 424 -7.16 -7.01 -33.37
CA ARG A 424 -6.68 -8.34 -33.04
C ARG A 424 -7.29 -8.90 -31.74
N GLY A 425 -7.63 -8.05 -30.78
CA GLY A 425 -8.06 -8.48 -29.44
C GLY A 425 -6.94 -9.02 -28.54
N VAL A 426 -5.67 -8.81 -28.93
CA VAL A 426 -4.49 -9.28 -28.19
C VAL A 426 -3.42 -8.19 -28.19
N GLY A 427 -3.10 -7.67 -27.01
CA GLY A 427 -2.07 -6.65 -26.76
C GLY A 427 -0.68 -7.24 -26.65
#